data_AF-A0A2U2MS33-F1
#
_entry.id   AF-A0A2U2MS33-F1
#
_cell.length_a   1.000
_cell.length_b   1.000
_cell.length_c   1.000
_cell.angle_alpha   90.00
_cell.angle_beta   90.00
_cell.angle_gamma   90.00
#
_symmetry.space_group_name_H-M   'P 1'
#
loop_
_entity.id
_entity.type
_entity.pdbx_description
1 polymer ?
#
loop_
_entity_poly.entity_id
_entity_poly.type
_entity_poly.pdbx_seq_one_letter_code
_entity_poly.pdbx_strand_id
1 'polypeptide(L)'
;MKSNSGNEYAALLANTMNGGQPATRATVKRDAPVIRGIFEKSGWMETSSEDSFNQFLTLGVGSKPMMVGYESQILDLAVNNPDAYAQVKDDLVIAYPTPTVWSTHTLMALDARGEKLLSLLESKPVQKLAWERHGFRSVDFSGTDSVKRFGVPGAEETVRNVVELPPNDAMQDLIAVLRQ
;
A
#
# COMPACT_ATOMS: atom_id res chain seq x y z
N MET A 1 -7.59 14.17 -5.22
CA MET A 1 -7.74 13.16 -4.15
C MET A 1 -7.24 13.67 -2.79
N LYS A 2 -7.84 13.19 -1.67
CA LYS A 2 -7.45 13.52 -0.28
C LYS A 2 -6.92 12.29 0.49
N SER A 3 -6.46 11.24 -0.20
CA SER A 3 -5.98 9.99 0.40
C SER A 3 -4.56 9.66 -0.09
N ASN A 4 -3.69 9.22 0.82
CA ASN A 4 -2.33 8.78 0.48
C ASN A 4 -2.35 7.49 -0.38
N SER A 5 -3.13 6.49 0.02
CA SER A 5 -3.21 5.20 -0.68
C SER A 5 -3.70 5.33 -2.11
N GLY A 6 -4.64 6.23 -2.37
CA GLY A 6 -5.09 6.47 -3.73
C GLY A 6 -4.08 7.27 -4.57
N ASN A 7 -3.30 8.19 -3.96
CA ASN A 7 -2.19 8.82 -4.67
C ASN A 7 -1.09 7.80 -5.03
N GLU A 8 -0.78 6.87 -4.14
CA GLU A 8 0.15 5.76 -4.41
C GLU A 8 -0.38 4.81 -5.49
N TYR A 9 -1.68 4.49 -5.48
CA TYR A 9 -2.29 3.71 -6.56
C TYR A 9 -2.20 4.43 -7.92
N ALA A 10 -2.46 5.74 -7.94
CA ALA A 10 -2.29 6.54 -9.16
C ALA A 10 -0.85 6.51 -9.66
N ALA A 11 0.12 6.64 -8.75
CA ALA A 11 1.54 6.57 -9.05
C ALA A 11 1.94 5.21 -9.61
N LEU A 12 1.45 4.13 -9.00
CA LEU A 12 1.65 2.76 -9.49
C LEU A 12 1.15 2.62 -10.92
N LEU A 13 -0.09 3.05 -11.21
CA LEU A 13 -0.65 3.02 -12.57
C LEU A 13 0.19 3.83 -13.55
N ALA A 14 0.59 5.05 -13.19
CA ALA A 14 1.41 5.91 -14.03
C ALA A 14 2.77 5.27 -14.34
N ASN A 15 3.40 4.63 -13.34
CA ASN A 15 4.66 3.92 -13.51
C ASN A 15 4.50 2.70 -14.41
N THR A 16 3.43 1.91 -14.23
CA THR A 16 3.11 0.76 -15.08
C THR A 16 2.93 1.19 -16.54
N MET A 17 2.19 2.29 -16.80
CA MET A 17 2.01 2.86 -18.14
C MET A 17 3.30 3.45 -18.73
N ASN A 18 4.25 3.82 -17.87
CA ASN A 18 5.59 4.24 -18.26
C ASN A 18 6.59 3.08 -18.35
N GLY A 19 6.12 1.87 -18.70
CA GLY A 19 6.99 0.71 -18.89
C GLY A 19 7.65 0.21 -17.60
N GLY A 20 7.02 0.48 -16.45
CA GLY A 20 7.52 0.11 -15.13
C GLY A 20 8.62 1.04 -14.59
N GLN A 21 8.82 2.22 -15.20
CA GLN A 21 9.74 3.25 -14.71
C GLN A 21 8.97 4.39 -14.04
N PRO A 22 9.58 5.15 -13.11
CA PRO A 22 8.94 6.32 -12.51
C PRO A 22 8.38 7.27 -13.58
N ALA A 23 7.09 7.59 -13.50
CA ALA A 23 6.43 8.44 -14.48
C ALA A 23 7.03 9.86 -14.45
N THR A 24 7.11 10.49 -15.60
CA THR A 24 7.53 11.90 -15.74
C THR A 24 6.31 12.79 -15.97
N ARG A 25 6.47 14.11 -15.86
CA ARG A 25 5.41 15.06 -16.24
C ARG A 25 4.85 14.81 -17.64
N ALA A 26 5.75 14.48 -18.60
CA ALA A 26 5.36 14.22 -19.98
C ALA A 26 4.50 12.95 -20.10
N THR A 27 4.86 11.87 -19.39
CA THR A 27 4.12 10.60 -19.45
C THR A 27 2.82 10.69 -18.66
N VAL A 28 2.80 11.41 -17.53
CA VAL A 28 1.55 11.74 -16.81
C VAL A 28 0.58 12.47 -17.74
N LYS A 29 1.04 13.48 -18.48
CA LYS A 29 0.20 14.19 -19.45
C LYS A 29 -0.30 13.29 -20.58
N ARG A 30 0.56 12.41 -21.11
CA ARG A 30 0.22 11.44 -22.16
C ARG A 30 -0.88 10.48 -21.70
N ASP A 31 -0.75 9.96 -20.47
CA ASP A 31 -1.59 8.88 -19.94
C ASP A 31 -2.80 9.37 -19.13
N ALA A 32 -2.90 10.68 -18.89
CA ALA A 32 -3.95 11.29 -18.08
C ALA A 32 -5.38 10.84 -18.43
N PRO A 33 -5.80 10.71 -19.71
CA PRO A 33 -7.14 10.22 -20.04
C PRO A 33 -7.40 8.79 -19.56
N VAL A 34 -6.39 7.91 -19.66
CA VAL A 34 -6.52 6.50 -19.25
C VAL A 34 -6.56 6.40 -17.73
N ILE A 35 -5.65 7.10 -17.05
CA ILE A 35 -5.59 7.12 -15.58
C ILE A 35 -6.92 7.63 -15.02
N ARG A 36 -7.44 8.75 -15.53
CA ARG A 36 -8.75 9.29 -15.12
C ARG A 36 -9.88 8.28 -15.33
N GLY A 37 -9.95 7.67 -16.51
CA GLY A 37 -10.98 6.68 -16.84
C GLY A 37 -10.95 5.44 -15.94
N ILE A 38 -9.78 5.03 -15.42
CA ILE A 38 -9.68 3.98 -14.41
C ILE A 38 -10.32 4.43 -13.10
N PHE A 39 -9.94 5.60 -12.59
CA PHE A 39 -10.47 6.13 -11.32
C PHE A 39 -11.97 6.42 -11.38
N GLU A 40 -12.49 6.93 -12.49
CA GLU A 40 -13.94 7.12 -12.69
C GLU A 40 -14.71 5.81 -12.59
N LYS A 41 -14.14 4.71 -13.12
CA LYS A 41 -14.75 3.38 -13.06
C LYS A 41 -14.58 2.69 -11.71
N SER A 42 -13.60 3.10 -10.90
CA SER A 42 -13.41 2.59 -9.53
C SER A 42 -14.55 3.01 -8.58
N GLY A 43 -15.39 3.96 -8.97
CA GLY A 43 -16.55 4.39 -8.19
C GLY A 43 -16.17 5.23 -6.98
N TRP A 44 -16.93 5.11 -5.89
CA TRP A 44 -16.70 5.88 -4.68
C TRP A 44 -15.37 5.51 -4.03
N MET A 45 -14.49 6.50 -3.85
CA MET A 45 -13.23 6.33 -3.15
C MET A 45 -13.43 6.63 -1.67
N GLU A 46 -13.19 5.63 -0.82
CA GLU A 46 -13.30 5.80 0.62
C GLU A 46 -12.26 6.78 1.18
N THR A 47 -12.56 7.29 2.37
CA THR A 47 -11.70 8.24 3.09
C THR A 47 -10.40 7.61 3.59
N SER A 48 -10.38 6.29 3.80
CA SER A 48 -9.19 5.55 4.23
C SER A 48 -9.05 4.20 3.51
N SER A 49 -7.82 3.68 3.49
CA SER A 49 -7.56 2.30 3.03
C SER A 49 -8.18 1.25 3.95
N GLU A 50 -8.37 1.57 5.22
CA GLU A 50 -8.95 0.66 6.21
C GLU A 50 -10.45 0.48 5.99
N ASP A 51 -11.17 1.57 5.70
CA ASP A 51 -12.58 1.48 5.32
C ASP A 51 -12.76 0.67 4.03
N SER A 52 -11.87 0.89 3.05
CA SER A 52 -11.88 0.14 1.79
C SER A 52 -11.64 -1.35 2.00
N PHE A 53 -10.68 -1.71 2.86
CA PHE A 53 -10.34 -3.09 3.21
C PHE A 53 -11.49 -3.78 3.93
N ASN A 54 -12.06 -3.14 4.95
CA ASN A 54 -13.21 -3.71 5.68
C ASN A 54 -14.43 -3.92 4.78
N GLN A 55 -14.71 -2.99 3.86
CA GLN A 55 -15.78 -3.18 2.88
C GLN A 55 -15.47 -4.31 1.89
N PHE A 56 -14.23 -4.45 1.45
CA PHE A 56 -13.83 -5.56 0.57
C PHE A 56 -14.08 -6.92 1.25
N LEU A 57 -13.72 -7.05 2.53
CA LEU A 57 -13.94 -8.28 3.30
C LEU A 57 -15.41 -8.57 3.58
N THR A 58 -16.25 -7.55 3.75
CA THR A 58 -17.64 -7.72 4.24
C THR A 58 -18.71 -7.67 3.15
N LEU A 59 -18.51 -6.90 2.08
CA LEU A 59 -19.49 -6.76 0.99
C LEU A 59 -19.38 -7.88 -0.05
N GLY A 60 -18.25 -8.59 -0.06
CA GLY A 60 -17.98 -9.73 -0.93
C GLY A 60 -17.81 -9.36 -2.41
N VAL A 61 -17.58 -10.40 -3.21
CA VAL A 61 -17.18 -10.29 -4.63
C VAL A 61 -18.20 -9.57 -5.51
N GLY A 62 -19.49 -9.59 -5.14
CA GLY A 62 -20.56 -8.91 -5.89
C GLY A 62 -20.48 -7.38 -5.83
N SER A 63 -19.85 -6.83 -4.79
CA SER A 63 -19.69 -5.39 -4.61
C SER A 63 -18.26 -4.95 -4.94
N LYS A 64 -17.26 -5.59 -4.33
CA LYS A 64 -15.83 -5.27 -4.51
C LYS A 64 -15.06 -6.55 -4.83
N PRO A 65 -14.99 -6.98 -6.11
CA PRO A 65 -14.29 -8.21 -6.49
C PRO A 65 -12.76 -8.10 -6.39
N MET A 66 -12.23 -6.87 -6.34
CA MET A 66 -10.81 -6.58 -6.27
C MET A 66 -10.60 -5.27 -5.53
N MET A 67 -9.52 -5.19 -4.78
CA MET A 67 -9.04 -3.95 -4.20
C MET A 67 -7.52 -3.84 -4.31
N VAL A 68 -7.04 -2.60 -4.25
CA VAL A 68 -5.62 -2.31 -4.00
C VAL A 68 -5.51 -1.90 -2.54
N GLY A 69 -4.66 -2.58 -1.78
CA GLY A 69 -4.47 -2.37 -0.35
C GLY A 69 -3.02 -2.58 0.06
N TYR A 70 -2.72 -2.26 1.32
CA TYR A 70 -1.41 -2.53 1.88
C TYR A 70 -1.30 -4.00 2.28
N GLU A 71 -0.13 -4.60 2.06
CA GLU A 71 0.16 -5.97 2.52
C GLU A 71 -0.06 -6.11 4.03
N SER A 72 0.34 -5.11 4.80
CA SER A 72 0.19 -5.11 6.26
C SER A 72 -1.25 -5.30 6.72
N GLN A 73 -2.26 -4.85 5.97
CA GLN A 73 -3.66 -4.96 6.39
C GLN A 73 -4.12 -6.41 6.53
N ILE A 74 -3.77 -7.27 5.57
CA ILE A 74 -4.14 -8.69 5.63
C ILE A 74 -3.26 -9.48 6.61
N LEU A 75 -1.99 -9.12 6.75
CA LEU A 75 -1.08 -9.72 7.74
C LEU A 75 -1.51 -9.37 9.16
N ASP A 76 -1.92 -8.12 9.41
CA ASP A 76 -2.47 -7.65 10.68
C ASP A 76 -3.76 -8.38 11.03
N LEU A 77 -4.71 -8.48 10.08
CA LEU A 77 -5.96 -9.21 10.27
C LEU A 77 -5.69 -10.67 10.69
N ALA A 78 -4.76 -11.36 10.03
CA ALA A 78 -4.42 -12.74 10.34
C ALA A 78 -3.87 -12.93 11.77
N VAL A 79 -3.19 -11.93 12.32
CA VAL A 79 -2.58 -11.99 13.66
C VAL A 79 -3.51 -11.48 14.75
N ASN A 80 -4.16 -10.35 14.52
CA ASN A 80 -4.93 -9.63 15.55
C ASN A 80 -6.42 -9.98 15.53
N ASN A 81 -6.93 -10.56 14.44
CA ASN A 81 -8.31 -11.02 14.35
C ASN A 81 -8.42 -12.38 13.59
N PRO A 82 -7.84 -13.45 14.15
CA PRO A 82 -7.73 -14.74 13.47
C PRO A 82 -9.09 -15.37 13.15
N ASP A 83 -10.12 -15.13 13.96
CA ASP A 83 -11.47 -15.63 13.72
C ASP A 83 -12.11 -14.97 12.49
N ALA A 84 -11.92 -13.66 12.32
CA ALA A 84 -12.38 -12.97 11.11
C ALA A 84 -11.57 -13.40 9.88
N TYR A 85 -10.24 -13.54 10.02
CA TYR A 85 -9.40 -14.03 8.95
C TYR A 85 -9.81 -15.45 8.50
N ALA A 86 -10.11 -16.35 9.45
CA ALA A 86 -10.53 -17.72 9.15
C ALA A 86 -11.82 -17.78 8.31
N GLN A 87 -12.70 -16.78 8.41
CA GLN A 87 -13.93 -16.70 7.62
C GLN A 87 -13.70 -16.31 6.16
N VAL A 88 -12.63 -15.58 5.86
CA VAL A 88 -12.38 -14.99 4.53
C VAL A 88 -11.18 -15.62 3.80
N LYS A 89 -10.25 -16.26 4.53
CA LYS A 89 -8.93 -16.68 4.00
C LYS A 89 -8.99 -17.55 2.73
N ASP A 90 -10.05 -18.34 2.55
CA ASP A 90 -10.17 -19.28 1.42
C ASP A 90 -10.70 -18.59 0.15
N ASP A 91 -11.28 -17.39 0.29
CA ASP A 91 -11.80 -16.57 -0.80
C ASP A 91 -10.85 -15.42 -1.19
N LEU A 92 -9.71 -15.29 -0.48
CA LEU A 92 -8.74 -14.22 -0.70
C LEU A 92 -7.53 -14.70 -1.48
N VAL A 93 -7.12 -13.90 -2.46
CA VAL A 93 -5.88 -14.09 -3.21
C VAL A 93 -5.09 -12.79 -3.20
N ILE A 94 -3.82 -12.88 -2.78
CA ILE A 94 -2.87 -11.76 -2.87
C ILE A 94 -2.19 -11.81 -4.23
N ALA A 95 -2.18 -10.67 -4.93
CA ALA A 95 -1.42 -10.47 -6.15
C ALA A 95 -0.46 -9.29 -5.99
N TYR A 96 0.84 -9.53 -6.20
CA TYR A 96 1.84 -8.46 -6.27
C TYR A 96 2.01 -8.02 -7.73
N PRO A 97 1.59 -6.80 -8.11
CA PRO A 97 1.82 -6.33 -9.46
C PRO A 97 3.31 -6.17 -9.73
N THR A 98 3.70 -6.29 -11.00
CA THR A 98 5.08 -6.02 -11.44
C THR A 98 5.05 -4.84 -12.43
N PRO A 99 5.62 -3.67 -12.06
CA PRO A 99 6.19 -3.37 -10.75
C PRO A 99 5.11 -3.16 -9.67
N THR A 100 5.52 -3.13 -8.40
CA THR A 100 4.76 -2.57 -7.28
C THR A 100 5.51 -1.35 -6.71
N VAL A 101 4.99 -0.68 -5.69
CA VAL A 101 5.62 0.49 -5.04
C VAL A 101 5.78 0.28 -3.55
N TRP A 102 6.83 0.86 -2.94
CA TRP A 102 6.94 0.93 -1.48
C TRP A 102 6.14 2.12 -0.95
N SER A 103 5.23 1.85 -0.02
CA SER A 103 4.60 2.90 0.79
C SER A 103 5.43 3.13 2.06
N THR A 104 6.22 4.19 2.04
CA THR A 104 7.09 4.54 3.18
C THR A 104 6.36 5.47 4.12
N HIS A 105 6.18 5.03 5.37
CA HIS A 105 5.66 5.88 6.43
C HIS A 105 6.81 6.75 6.97
N THR A 106 6.75 8.06 6.72
CA THR A 106 7.79 9.00 7.14
C THR A 106 7.43 9.69 8.46
N LEU A 107 8.37 9.76 9.38
CA LEU A 107 8.30 10.58 10.59
C LEU A 107 9.40 11.63 10.56
N MET A 108 9.03 12.89 10.82
CA MET A 108 9.98 14.00 10.96
C MET A 108 9.91 14.53 12.40
N ALA A 109 11.01 14.39 13.14
CA ALA A 109 11.11 14.95 14.49
C ALA A 109 11.23 16.47 14.41
N LEU A 110 10.35 17.19 15.13
CA LEU A 110 10.34 18.66 15.18
C LEU A 110 10.91 19.22 16.49
N ASP A 111 11.08 18.37 17.51
CA ASP A 111 11.62 18.71 18.81
C ASP A 111 12.34 17.51 19.46
N ALA A 112 12.97 17.73 20.61
CA ALA A 112 13.70 16.69 21.34
C ALA A 112 12.82 15.53 21.82
N ARG A 113 11.49 15.69 21.92
CA ARG A 113 10.58 14.57 22.23
C ARG A 113 10.28 13.76 20.97
N GLY A 114 10.13 14.42 19.83
CA GLY A 114 10.04 13.79 18.51
C GLY A 114 11.28 12.95 18.20
N GLU A 115 12.48 13.44 18.54
CA GLU A 115 13.73 12.68 18.36
C GLU A 115 13.77 11.41 19.23
N LYS A 116 13.25 11.49 20.47
CA LYS A 116 13.10 10.31 21.34
C LYS A 116 12.12 9.31 20.76
N LEU A 117 11.00 9.77 20.20
CA LEU A 117 10.03 8.91 19.53
C LEU A 117 10.65 8.24 18.29
N LEU A 118 11.36 8.99 17.46
CA LEU A 118 12.06 8.45 16.29
C LEU A 118 13.04 7.35 16.71
N SER A 119 13.91 7.62 17.69
CA SER A 119 14.85 6.65 18.24
C SER A 119 14.15 5.38 18.78
N LEU A 120 12.97 5.53 19.40
CA LEU A 120 12.19 4.40 19.90
C LEU A 120 11.62 3.57 18.75
N LEU A 121 11.04 4.22 17.74
CA LEU A 121 10.46 3.54 16.58
C LEU A 121 11.52 2.77 15.78
N GLU A 122 12.74 3.29 15.69
CA GLU A 122 13.89 2.61 15.06
C GLU A 122 14.51 1.50 15.91
N SER A 123 14.12 1.37 17.18
CA SER A 123 14.67 0.34 18.05
C SER A 123 14.27 -1.07 17.59
N LYS A 124 15.21 -2.02 17.67
CA LYS A 124 14.99 -3.43 17.28
C LYS A 124 13.72 -4.05 17.89
N PRO A 125 13.38 -3.84 19.18
CA PRO A 125 12.16 -4.40 19.76
C PRO A 125 10.89 -3.85 19.10
N VAL A 126 10.87 -2.56 18.75
CA VAL A 126 9.71 -1.93 18.10
C VAL A 126 9.61 -2.33 16.63
N GLN A 127 10.72 -2.38 15.90
CA GLN A 127 10.75 -2.89 14.53
C GLN A 127 10.30 -4.36 14.47
N LYS A 128 10.76 -5.19 15.41
CA LYS A 128 10.27 -6.56 15.56
C LYS A 128 8.76 -6.56 15.80
N LEU A 129 8.26 -5.84 16.81
CA LEU A 129 6.83 -5.75 17.10
C LEU A 129 6.00 -5.34 15.87
N ALA A 130 6.44 -4.32 15.13
CA ALA A 130 5.77 -3.81 13.93
C ALA A 130 5.64 -4.88 12.84
N TRP A 131 6.68 -5.70 12.63
CA TRP A 131 6.58 -6.88 11.78
C TRP A 131 5.64 -7.91 12.39
N GLU A 132 5.97 -8.45 13.57
CA GLU A 132 5.31 -9.62 14.15
C GLU A 132 3.82 -9.47 14.38
N ARG A 133 3.37 -8.25 14.70
CA ARG A 133 1.99 -7.96 15.08
C ARG A 133 1.19 -7.24 14.01
N HIS A 134 1.87 -6.53 13.11
CA HIS A 134 1.20 -5.59 12.21
C HIS A 134 1.67 -5.71 10.75
N GLY A 135 2.58 -6.64 10.42
CA GLY A 135 3.00 -6.89 9.04
C GLY A 135 3.77 -5.75 8.37
N PHE A 136 4.28 -4.77 9.13
CA PHE A 136 5.10 -3.70 8.56
C PHE A 136 6.52 -4.20 8.32
N ARG A 137 6.99 -4.12 7.07
CA ARG A 137 8.35 -4.47 6.69
C ARG A 137 9.32 -3.38 7.17
N SER A 138 10.41 -3.78 7.84
CA SER A 138 11.51 -2.88 8.15
C SER A 138 12.38 -2.59 6.91
N VAL A 139 12.86 -1.35 6.81
CA VAL A 139 13.81 -0.89 5.77
C VAL A 139 15.15 -1.62 5.79
N ASP A 140 15.59 -2.11 6.94
CA ASP A 140 16.84 -2.85 7.11
C ASP A 140 16.63 -4.37 7.20
N PHE A 141 15.40 -4.85 6.98
CA PHE A 141 15.01 -6.25 7.19
C PHE A 141 15.33 -6.77 8.62
N SER A 142 15.46 -5.89 9.62
CA SER A 142 15.56 -6.31 11.01
C SER A 142 14.20 -6.85 11.49
N GLY A 143 14.23 -8.01 12.18
CA GLY A 143 13.01 -8.67 12.66
C GLY A 143 12.26 -9.51 11.63
N THR A 144 12.84 -9.80 10.46
CA THR A 144 12.21 -10.59 9.38
C THR A 144 12.23 -12.10 9.66
N ASP A 145 11.48 -12.52 10.67
CA ASP A 145 10.98 -13.88 10.63
C ASP A 145 10.23 -14.07 9.31
N SER A 146 10.32 -15.27 8.73
CA SER A 146 9.66 -15.62 7.47
C SER A 146 8.21 -15.14 7.45
N VAL A 147 7.77 -14.56 6.32
CA VAL A 147 6.37 -14.09 6.14
C VAL A 147 5.36 -15.24 6.32
N LYS A 148 5.81 -16.48 6.20
CA LYS A 148 4.98 -17.67 6.47
C LYS A 148 4.42 -17.70 7.89
N ARG A 149 5.03 -16.98 8.84
CA ARG A 149 4.51 -16.84 10.21
C ARG A 149 3.06 -16.36 10.27
N PHE A 150 2.62 -15.57 9.29
CA PHE A 150 1.28 -14.99 9.26
C PHE A 150 0.23 -16.00 8.78
N GLY A 151 0.65 -17.12 8.16
CA GLY A 151 -0.27 -18.10 7.61
C GLY A 151 -1.14 -17.53 6.47
N VAL A 152 -0.65 -16.51 5.77
CA VAL A 152 -1.34 -15.85 4.66
C VAL A 152 -0.81 -16.38 3.33
N PRO A 153 -1.60 -17.21 2.60
CA PRO A 153 -1.19 -17.72 1.29
C PRO A 153 -0.90 -16.60 0.30
N GLY A 154 0.14 -16.79 -0.51
CA GLY A 154 0.54 -15.83 -1.54
C GLY A 154 1.41 -14.68 -1.03
N ALA A 155 1.56 -14.47 0.29
CA ALA A 155 2.47 -13.47 0.81
C ALA A 155 3.95 -13.82 0.48
N GLU A 156 4.69 -12.88 -0.09
CA GLU A 156 6.03 -13.11 -0.62
C GLU A 156 7.13 -12.81 0.43
N GLU A 157 8.15 -13.67 0.54
CA GLU A 157 9.28 -13.40 1.46
C GLU A 157 10.01 -12.11 1.07
N THR A 158 10.18 -11.90 -0.23
CA THR A 158 10.89 -10.75 -0.79
C THR A 158 10.12 -10.17 -1.95
N VAL A 159 9.74 -8.90 -1.83
CA VAL A 159 9.13 -8.13 -2.92
C VAL A 159 10.24 -7.54 -3.78
N ARG A 160 10.44 -8.08 -4.99
CA ARG A 160 11.63 -7.77 -5.83
C ARG A 160 11.42 -6.66 -6.84
N ASN A 161 10.26 -6.63 -7.49
CA ASN A 161 10.00 -5.71 -8.60
C ASN A 161 9.34 -4.43 -8.08
N VAL A 162 10.07 -3.66 -7.28
CA VAL A 162 9.57 -2.42 -6.70
C VAL A 162 10.13 -1.22 -7.46
N VAL A 163 9.26 -0.28 -7.81
CA VAL A 163 9.61 0.98 -8.46
C VAL A 163 9.39 2.15 -7.49
N GLU A 164 10.22 3.18 -7.61
CA GLU A 164 10.02 4.43 -6.89
C GLU A 164 8.77 5.15 -7.37
N LEU A 165 8.17 5.96 -6.50
CA LEU A 165 7.12 6.88 -6.91
C LEU A 165 7.67 7.90 -7.93
N PRO A 166 6.82 8.46 -8.81
CA PRO A 166 7.20 9.59 -9.66
C PRO A 166 7.85 10.72 -8.84
N PRO A 167 8.75 11.53 -9.45
CA PRO A 167 9.27 12.73 -8.83
C PRO A 167 8.12 13.69 -8.45
N ASN A 168 8.35 14.54 -7.45
CA ASN A 168 7.30 15.36 -6.85
C ASN A 168 6.53 16.21 -7.87
N ASP A 169 7.19 16.77 -8.87
CA ASP A 169 6.54 17.55 -9.93
C ASP A 169 5.56 16.72 -10.78
N ALA A 170 5.96 15.50 -11.15
CA ALA A 170 5.08 14.54 -11.82
C ALA A 170 3.93 14.06 -10.90
N MET A 171 4.19 13.87 -9.60
CA MET A 171 3.16 13.55 -8.62
C MET A 171 2.13 14.67 -8.48
N GLN A 172 2.55 15.94 -8.43
CA GLN A 172 1.63 17.07 -8.38
C GLN A 172 0.76 17.16 -9.63
N ASP A 173 1.34 16.97 -10.82
CA ASP A 173 0.60 16.93 -12.08
C ASP A 173 -0.42 15.77 -12.07
N LEU A 174 -0.04 14.59 -11.57
CA LEU A 174 -0.90 13.42 -11.47
C LEU A 174 -2.07 13.63 -10.50
N ILE A 175 -1.82 14.24 -9.34
CA ILE A 175 -2.86 14.61 -8.38
C ILE A 175 -3.82 15.62 -9.00
N ALA A 176 -3.32 16.57 -9.80
CA ALA A 176 -4.15 17.55 -10.49
C ALA A 176 -5.05 16.88 -11.56
N VAL A 177 -4.54 15.88 -12.29
CA VAL A 177 -5.34 15.08 -13.22
C VAL A 177 -6.55 14.46 -12.50
N LEU A 178 -6.37 13.96 -11.28
CA LEU A 178 -7.42 13.27 -10.50
C LEU A 178 -8.28 14.19 -9.61
N ARG A 179 -8.15 15.51 -9.74
CA ARG A 179 -9.01 16.49 -9.04
C ARG A 179 -10.10 17.06 -9.95
N GLN A 180 -10.03 16.81 -11.25
CA GLN A 180 -10.95 17.25 -12.28
C GLN A 180 -11.91 16.12 -12.61
#